data_AF-A0A972A2I5-F1
#
_entry.id   AF-A0A972A2I5-F1
#
_cell.length_a   1.000
_cell.length_b   1.000
_cell.length_c   1.000
_cell.angle_alpha   90.00
_cell.angle_beta   90.00
_cell.angle_gamma   90.00
#
_symmetry.space_group_name_H-M   'P 1'
#
loop_
_entity.id
_entity.type
_entity.pdbx_description
1 polymer ?
#
loop_
_entity_poly.entity_id
_entity_poly.type
_entity_poly.pdbx_seq_one_letter_code
_entity_poly.pdbx_strand_id
1 'polypeptide(L)'
;MMNKKLFLAGVLLLSMSVYATSCKKQSTIQDSMEAVMGPLPDLTGLPPMNVQYIDSLETEKYIRHTIHFTVAENENLPAYLYLPTHAKPGKYPAMLVLHSTGALGKGIVDGQGSLENRGIAKELAERGYVVIAPDYPSFGEMRDYDFESDRYESGTMKGIFDHIRCVDLLQSLEQVDPERIGVIGHSLGGHNSMFVAAFDTRLKVIVSSCGWTQFEYYDIGPSSELYGGRLGPWAQDKYMPLF
;
A
#
# COMPACT_ATOMS: atom_id res chain seq x y z
N MET A 1 -18.49 -5.23 33.29
CA MET A 1 -18.97 -4.59 32.06
C MET A 1 -18.30 -3.24 31.95
N MET A 2 -17.26 -3.12 31.12
CA MET A 2 -16.45 -1.90 31.00
C MET A 2 -16.63 -1.36 29.58
N ASN A 3 -17.24 -0.18 29.49
CA ASN A 3 -17.53 0.53 28.25
C ASN A 3 -16.22 0.84 27.49
N LYS A 4 -15.98 0.12 26.39
CA LYS A 4 -14.94 0.48 25.41
C LYS A 4 -15.45 1.69 24.62
N LYS A 5 -14.97 2.88 24.96
CA LYS A 5 -15.12 4.08 24.12
C LYS A 5 -14.30 3.85 22.84
N LEU A 6 -15.00 3.72 21.73
CA LEU A 6 -14.44 3.66 20.38
C LEU A 6 -13.80 5.02 20.07
N PHE A 7 -12.47 5.04 19.92
CA PHE A 7 -11.75 6.22 19.44
C PHE A 7 -11.85 6.22 17.91
N LEU A 8 -12.74 7.06 17.36
CA LEU A 8 -12.81 7.33 15.93
C LEU A 8 -11.65 8.27 15.57
N ALA A 9 -10.54 7.73 15.07
CA ALA A 9 -9.54 8.55 14.38
C ALA A 9 -10.13 8.97 13.02
N GLY A 10 -10.03 10.26 12.69
CA GLY A 10 -10.68 10.87 11.54
C GLY A 10 -10.39 10.12 10.23
N VAL A 11 -11.44 9.62 9.60
CA VAL A 11 -11.41 9.07 8.24
C VAL A 11 -11.76 10.20 7.29
N LEU A 12 -10.81 10.64 6.47
CA LEU A 12 -11.08 11.58 5.39
C LEU A 12 -11.58 10.79 4.17
N LEU A 13 -12.89 10.80 3.93
CA LEU A 13 -13.51 10.28 2.71
C LEU A 13 -13.56 11.40 1.67
N LEU A 14 -12.70 11.36 0.65
CA LEU A 14 -12.80 12.22 -0.53
C LEU A 14 -13.62 11.50 -1.61
N SER A 15 -14.77 12.06 -2.00
CA SER A 15 -15.51 11.65 -3.20
C SER A 15 -15.25 12.64 -4.35
N MET A 16 -14.83 12.12 -5.50
CA MET A 16 -14.45 12.92 -6.68
C MET A 16 -15.68 13.27 -7.54
N SER A 17 -15.95 14.56 -7.77
CA SER A 17 -16.86 15.02 -8.84
C SER A 17 -16.50 16.42 -9.40
N VAL A 18 -15.38 16.55 -10.14
CA VAL A 18 -15.10 17.74 -10.99
C VAL A 18 -14.24 17.36 -12.21
N TYR A 19 -14.79 16.65 -13.20
CA TYR A 19 -13.98 15.92 -14.22
C TYR A 19 -13.08 16.77 -15.14
N ALA A 20 -13.43 18.01 -15.54
CA ALA A 20 -12.63 18.76 -16.52
C ALA A 20 -11.50 19.62 -15.90
N THR A 21 -11.74 20.22 -14.72
CA THR A 21 -10.71 20.94 -13.96
C THR A 21 -9.80 19.97 -13.19
N SER A 22 -10.28 18.75 -12.91
CA SER A 22 -9.51 17.69 -12.24
C SER A 22 -8.38 17.15 -13.10
N CYS A 23 -8.57 16.94 -14.41
CA CYS A 23 -7.53 16.30 -15.23
C CYS A 23 -6.24 17.15 -15.33
N LYS A 24 -6.36 18.47 -15.55
CA LYS A 24 -5.21 19.39 -15.53
C LYS A 24 -4.53 19.51 -14.16
N LYS A 25 -5.30 19.43 -13.07
CA LYS A 25 -4.74 19.46 -11.71
C LYS A 25 -4.10 18.14 -11.32
N GLN A 26 -4.65 17.02 -11.78
CA GLN A 26 -4.12 15.68 -11.53
C GLN A 26 -2.79 15.47 -12.24
N SER A 27 -2.66 15.92 -13.50
CA SER A 27 -1.36 15.90 -14.19
C SER A 27 -0.33 16.73 -13.42
N THR A 28 -0.67 17.95 -12.98
CA THR A 28 0.25 18.78 -12.16
C THR A 28 0.65 18.12 -10.83
N ILE A 29 -0.24 17.34 -10.19
CA ILE A 29 0.09 16.60 -8.96
C ILE A 29 1.07 15.47 -9.27
N GLN A 30 0.79 14.67 -10.30
CA GLN A 30 1.69 13.59 -10.73
C GLN A 30 3.05 14.14 -11.14
N ASP A 31 3.09 15.18 -11.98
CA ASP A 31 4.33 15.86 -12.40
C ASP A 31 5.15 16.34 -11.18
N SER A 32 4.48 16.89 -10.16
CA SER A 32 5.16 17.34 -8.93
C SER A 32 5.65 16.19 -8.07
N MET A 33 4.90 15.09 -8.00
CA MET A 33 5.32 13.88 -7.30
C MET A 33 6.52 13.24 -8.00
N GLU A 34 6.48 13.12 -9.33
CA GLU A 34 7.57 12.56 -10.13
C GLU A 34 8.84 13.42 -10.07
N ALA A 35 8.70 14.75 -9.99
CA ALA A 35 9.85 15.64 -9.79
C ALA A 35 10.59 15.42 -8.46
N VAL A 36 9.96 14.80 -7.47
CA VAL A 36 10.54 14.54 -6.13
C VAL A 36 10.87 13.06 -5.93
N MET A 37 10.04 12.17 -6.46
CA MET A 37 10.09 10.73 -6.23
C MET A 37 10.75 9.97 -7.39
N GLY A 38 11.07 10.66 -8.49
CA GLY A 38 11.42 10.05 -9.78
C GLY A 38 10.19 9.70 -10.62
N PRO A 39 10.36 9.47 -11.93
CA PRO A 39 9.26 9.13 -12.83
C PRO A 39 8.67 7.76 -12.50
N LEU A 40 7.34 7.61 -12.66
CA LEU A 40 6.72 6.28 -12.63
C LEU A 40 7.14 5.53 -13.90
N PRO A 41 7.76 4.35 -13.80
CA PRO A 41 8.12 3.60 -15.00
C PRO A 41 6.92 3.14 -15.81
N ASP A 42 7.15 2.86 -17.10
CA ASP A 42 6.09 2.40 -17.99
C ASP A 42 5.43 1.11 -17.47
N LEU A 43 4.09 1.12 -17.49
CA LEU A 43 3.24 0.01 -17.09
C LEU A 43 2.82 -0.86 -18.28
N THR A 44 3.22 -0.50 -19.51
CA THR A 44 2.95 -1.31 -20.70
C THR A 44 3.99 -2.43 -20.89
N GLY A 45 3.58 -3.53 -21.52
CA GLY A 45 4.49 -4.63 -21.86
C GLY A 45 5.10 -5.39 -20.67
N LEU A 46 4.55 -5.23 -19.47
CA LEU A 46 5.03 -5.92 -18.27
C LEU A 46 4.92 -7.45 -18.39
N PRO A 47 5.84 -8.21 -17.78
CA PRO A 47 5.80 -9.66 -17.80
C PRO A 47 4.54 -10.19 -17.11
N PRO A 48 4.14 -11.46 -17.40
CA PRO A 48 3.11 -12.14 -16.62
C PRO A 48 3.45 -12.13 -15.13
N MET A 49 2.43 -11.96 -14.27
CA MET A 49 2.65 -11.84 -12.83
C MET A 49 3.21 -13.11 -12.15
N ASN A 50 3.17 -14.27 -12.81
CA ASN A 50 3.79 -15.53 -12.35
C ASN A 50 3.65 -15.76 -10.82
N VAL A 51 2.40 -15.78 -10.33
CA VAL A 51 2.12 -15.87 -8.90
C VAL A 51 2.58 -17.21 -8.34
N GLN A 52 3.55 -17.19 -7.43
CA GLN A 52 4.06 -18.34 -6.71
C GLN A 52 3.44 -18.39 -5.31
N TYR A 53 2.83 -19.51 -4.97
CA TYR A 53 2.25 -19.75 -3.65
C TYR A 53 3.29 -20.45 -2.77
N ILE A 54 3.76 -19.75 -1.74
CA ILE A 54 4.85 -20.19 -0.87
C ILE A 54 4.30 -20.96 0.33
N ASP A 55 3.22 -20.47 0.93
CA ASP A 55 2.58 -21.04 2.11
C ASP A 55 1.09 -20.67 2.15
N SER A 56 0.32 -21.34 3.00
CA SER A 56 -1.09 -21.01 3.24
C SER A 56 -1.50 -21.24 4.68
N LEU A 57 -2.32 -20.34 5.21
CA LEU A 57 -3.05 -20.48 6.46
C LEU A 57 -4.55 -20.51 6.16
N GLU A 58 -5.20 -21.62 6.46
CA GLU A 58 -6.64 -21.78 6.31
C GLU A 58 -7.36 -21.48 7.64
N THR A 59 -8.48 -20.77 7.55
CA THR A 59 -9.40 -20.50 8.66
C THR A 59 -10.83 -20.78 8.20
N GLU A 60 -11.78 -20.79 9.13
CA GLU A 60 -13.19 -20.92 8.77
C GLU A 60 -13.68 -19.81 7.83
N LYS A 61 -13.11 -18.59 7.90
CA LYS A 61 -13.60 -17.40 7.20
C LYS A 61 -12.85 -17.06 5.90
N TYR A 62 -11.56 -17.39 5.83
CA TYR A 62 -10.68 -17.07 4.70
C TYR A 62 -9.48 -18.03 4.64
N ILE A 63 -8.87 -18.14 3.47
CA ILE A 63 -7.52 -18.70 3.28
C ILE A 63 -6.57 -17.54 3.03
N ARG A 64 -5.47 -17.46 3.78
CA ARG A 64 -4.37 -16.52 3.52
C ARG A 64 -3.22 -17.27 2.87
N HIS A 65 -2.86 -16.87 1.66
CA HIS A 65 -1.67 -17.33 0.98
C HIS A 65 -0.51 -16.36 1.20
N THR A 66 0.68 -16.90 1.47
CA THR A 66 1.93 -16.17 1.26
C THR A 66 2.30 -16.34 -0.20
N ILE A 67 2.39 -15.24 -0.94
CA ILE A 67 2.69 -15.25 -2.37
C ILE A 67 3.91 -14.41 -2.69
N HIS A 68 4.68 -14.84 -3.68
CA HIS A 68 5.63 -13.98 -4.39
C HIS A 68 5.14 -13.87 -5.83
N PHE A 69 5.08 -12.66 -6.38
CA PHE A 69 4.64 -12.48 -7.76
C PHE A 69 5.49 -11.44 -8.48
N THR A 70 5.66 -11.64 -9.78
CA THR A 70 6.48 -10.78 -10.65
C THR A 70 5.77 -9.46 -10.91
N VAL A 71 6.44 -8.36 -10.55
CA VAL A 71 5.93 -6.99 -10.75
C VAL A 71 6.52 -6.34 -11.99
N ALA A 72 7.79 -6.63 -12.29
CA ALA A 72 8.51 -6.23 -13.50
C ALA A 72 9.63 -7.25 -13.78
N GLU A 73 10.39 -7.05 -14.86
CA GLU A 73 11.50 -7.95 -15.21
C GLU A 73 12.50 -8.04 -14.05
N ASN A 74 12.79 -9.26 -13.60
CA ASN A 74 13.66 -9.56 -12.44
C ASN A 74 13.20 -8.99 -11.09
N GLU A 75 11.97 -8.46 -10.99
CA GLU A 75 11.41 -7.94 -9.74
C GLU A 75 10.25 -8.81 -9.26
N ASN A 76 10.37 -9.35 -8.04
CA ASN A 76 9.29 -10.07 -7.37
C ASN A 76 8.87 -9.37 -6.09
N LEU A 77 7.56 -9.34 -5.83
CA LEU A 77 6.96 -8.71 -4.67
C LEU A 77 6.37 -9.78 -3.72
N PRO A 78 6.88 -9.87 -2.48
CA PRO A 78 6.26 -10.69 -1.44
C PRO A 78 4.99 -10.03 -0.90
N ALA A 79 3.90 -10.78 -0.84
CA ALA A 79 2.61 -10.32 -0.35
C ALA A 79 1.83 -11.43 0.38
N TYR A 80 0.87 -11.02 1.19
CA TYR A 80 -0.22 -11.89 1.65
C TYR A 80 -1.46 -11.67 0.79
N LEU A 81 -2.06 -12.75 0.30
CA LEU A 81 -3.33 -12.75 -0.43
C LEU A 81 -4.38 -13.51 0.37
N TYR A 82 -5.45 -12.84 0.77
CA TYR A 82 -6.55 -13.42 1.54
C TYR A 82 -7.76 -13.60 0.62
N LEU A 83 -8.26 -14.84 0.58
CA LEU A 83 -9.43 -15.22 -0.20
C LEU A 83 -10.53 -15.70 0.75
N PRO A 84 -11.74 -15.11 0.73
CA PRO A 84 -12.86 -15.60 1.53
C PRO A 84 -13.20 -17.07 1.19
N THR A 85 -13.45 -17.90 2.20
CA THR A 85 -13.79 -19.33 2.02
C THR A 85 -15.28 -19.55 1.72
N HIS A 86 -16.14 -18.64 2.16
CA HIS A 86 -17.58 -18.77 1.95
C HIS A 86 -17.99 -18.17 0.61
N ALA A 87 -18.45 -19.02 -0.31
CA ALA A 87 -19.07 -18.59 -1.55
C ALA A 87 -20.29 -17.70 -1.28
N LYS A 88 -20.15 -16.40 -1.53
CA LYS A 88 -21.30 -15.50 -1.67
C LYS A 88 -21.69 -15.41 -3.15
N PRO A 89 -22.98 -15.27 -3.48
CA PRO A 89 -23.38 -14.94 -4.84
C PRO A 89 -22.70 -13.65 -5.31
N GLY A 90 -22.07 -13.69 -6.48
CA GLY A 90 -21.39 -12.54 -7.09
C GLY A 90 -19.91 -12.41 -6.72
N LYS A 91 -19.30 -11.34 -7.22
CA LYS A 91 -17.89 -11.02 -7.00
C LYS A 91 -17.68 -10.29 -5.67
N TYR A 92 -16.50 -10.42 -5.06
CA TYR A 92 -16.11 -9.79 -3.80
C TYR A 92 -15.53 -8.38 -4.01
N PRO A 93 -15.73 -7.45 -3.06
CA PRO A 93 -14.92 -6.25 -3.01
C PRO A 93 -13.49 -6.63 -2.61
N ALA A 94 -12.50 -5.86 -3.08
CA ALA A 94 -11.10 -6.09 -2.76
C ALA A 94 -10.45 -4.88 -2.09
N MET A 95 -9.45 -5.15 -1.25
CA MET A 95 -8.67 -4.12 -0.56
C MET A 95 -7.17 -4.38 -0.70
N LEU A 96 -6.45 -3.37 -1.18
CA LEU A 96 -5.02 -3.24 -0.98
C LEU A 96 -4.75 -2.72 0.44
N VAL A 97 -4.01 -3.47 1.25
CA VAL A 97 -3.75 -3.13 2.66
C VAL A 97 -2.26 -2.91 2.89
N LEU A 98 -1.90 -1.68 3.25
CA LEU A 98 -0.51 -1.22 3.33
C LEU A 98 -0.06 -1.10 4.79
N HIS A 99 1.08 -1.71 5.11
CA HIS A 99 1.58 -1.77 6.47
C HIS A 99 2.22 -0.46 6.95
N SER A 100 2.25 -0.26 8.26
CA SER A 100 3.00 0.83 8.89
C SER A 100 4.50 0.51 8.94
N THR A 101 5.34 1.49 9.28
CA THR A 101 6.77 1.28 9.50
C THR A 101 7.00 0.22 10.59
N GLY A 102 7.75 -0.82 10.27
CA GLY A 102 8.15 -1.85 11.23
C GLY A 102 8.70 -3.11 10.55
N ALA A 103 9.65 -3.78 11.21
CA ALA A 103 10.42 -4.87 10.64
C ALA A 103 9.57 -6.05 10.12
N LEU A 104 8.38 -6.27 10.71
CA LEU A 104 7.46 -7.33 10.30
C LEU A 104 6.80 -7.10 8.93
N GLY A 105 6.88 -5.89 8.36
CA GLY A 105 6.26 -5.57 7.07
C GLY A 105 4.76 -5.89 7.05
N LYS A 106 4.31 -6.63 6.02
CA LYS A 106 2.93 -7.14 5.88
C LYS A 106 2.44 -7.98 7.07
N GLY A 107 3.34 -8.58 7.85
CA GLY A 107 3.00 -9.27 9.10
C GLY A 107 2.32 -8.36 10.13
N ILE A 108 2.56 -7.04 10.09
CA ILE A 108 1.88 -6.07 10.96
C ILE A 108 0.38 -6.06 10.67
N VAL A 109 -0.01 -6.02 9.40
CA VAL A 109 -1.42 -5.92 8.99
C VAL A 109 -2.16 -7.25 9.06
N ASP A 110 -1.43 -8.36 9.22
CA ASP A 110 -1.97 -9.66 9.60
C ASP A 110 -2.20 -9.79 11.13
N GLY A 111 -1.68 -8.85 11.92
CA GLY A 111 -1.82 -8.87 13.39
C GLY A 111 -0.75 -9.70 14.11
N GLN A 112 0.40 -9.93 13.48
CA GLN A 112 1.53 -10.65 14.09
C GLN A 112 2.40 -9.76 15.00
N GLY A 113 2.16 -8.44 15.00
CA GLY A 113 2.86 -7.47 15.83
C GLY A 113 2.33 -7.43 17.27
N SER A 114 3.08 -6.77 18.16
CA SER A 114 2.72 -6.59 19.57
C SER A 114 1.65 -5.51 19.82
N LEU A 115 1.40 -4.64 18.84
CA LEU A 115 0.42 -3.56 18.96
C LEU A 115 -0.97 -4.07 18.58
N GLU A 116 -1.93 -3.87 19.48
CA GLU A 116 -3.34 -4.14 19.21
C GLU A 116 -3.89 -3.26 18.08
N ASN A 117 -4.99 -3.72 17.45
CA ASN A 117 -5.71 -2.99 16.39
C ASN A 117 -4.86 -2.65 15.15
N ARG A 118 -3.85 -3.48 14.85
CA ARG A 118 -3.03 -3.38 13.63
C ARG A 118 -3.34 -4.41 12.56
N GLY A 119 -4.09 -5.46 12.89
CA GLY A 119 -4.45 -6.58 12.01
C GLY A 119 -5.50 -6.24 10.94
N ILE A 120 -5.40 -5.08 10.28
CA ILE A 120 -6.42 -4.56 9.36
C ILE A 120 -6.66 -5.50 8.16
N ALA A 121 -5.62 -6.16 7.63
CA ALA A 121 -5.76 -7.09 6.51
C ALA A 121 -6.56 -8.33 6.92
N LYS A 122 -6.21 -8.91 8.06
CA LYS A 122 -6.94 -10.02 8.68
C LYS A 122 -8.40 -9.63 8.96
N GLU A 123 -8.64 -8.49 9.60
CA GLU A 123 -9.99 -8.03 9.97
C GLU A 123 -10.88 -7.79 8.74
N LEU A 124 -10.33 -7.31 7.62
CA LEU A 124 -11.07 -7.15 6.36
C LEU A 124 -11.36 -8.51 5.70
N ALA A 125 -10.38 -9.43 5.68
CA ALA A 125 -10.60 -10.77 5.19
C ALA A 125 -11.72 -11.49 5.96
N GLU A 126 -11.75 -11.37 7.30
CA GLU A 126 -12.82 -11.89 8.14
C GLU A 126 -14.21 -11.29 7.84
N ARG A 127 -14.26 -10.10 7.24
CA ARG A 127 -15.50 -9.43 6.81
C ARG A 127 -15.91 -9.79 5.37
N GLY A 128 -15.12 -10.62 4.69
CA GLY A 128 -15.40 -11.13 3.35
C GLY A 128 -14.89 -10.25 2.22
N TYR A 129 -13.80 -9.50 2.43
CA TYR A 129 -13.05 -8.84 1.37
C TYR A 129 -11.97 -9.79 0.84
N VAL A 130 -11.68 -9.71 -0.46
CA VAL A 130 -10.38 -10.18 -0.98
C VAL A 130 -9.33 -9.15 -0.56
N VAL A 131 -8.24 -9.58 0.05
CA VAL A 131 -7.21 -8.66 0.56
C VAL A 131 -5.86 -9.01 -0.03
N ILE A 132 -5.12 -8.02 -0.50
CA ILE A 132 -3.69 -8.16 -0.79
C ILE A 132 -2.90 -7.19 0.10
N ALA A 133 -1.83 -7.68 0.72
CA ALA A 133 -0.96 -6.90 1.59
C ALA A 133 0.51 -7.15 1.22
N PRO A 134 1.15 -6.26 0.42
CA PRO A 134 2.56 -6.39 0.06
C PRO A 134 3.49 -5.91 1.17
N ASP A 135 4.75 -6.35 1.13
CA ASP A 135 5.83 -5.64 1.81
C ASP A 135 6.24 -4.38 1.04
N TYR A 136 6.82 -3.43 1.75
CA TYR A 136 7.45 -2.22 1.21
C TYR A 136 8.99 -2.35 1.27
N PRO A 137 9.77 -1.74 0.36
CA PRO A 137 11.23 -1.74 0.41
C PRO A 137 11.82 -1.47 1.81
N SER A 138 12.81 -2.27 2.21
CA SER A 138 13.43 -2.27 3.55
C SER A 138 12.59 -2.85 4.70
N PHE A 139 11.44 -3.49 4.44
CA PHE A 139 10.63 -4.14 5.49
C PHE A 139 10.22 -5.56 5.12
N GLY A 140 9.87 -6.36 6.15
CA GLY A 140 9.38 -7.72 5.96
C GLY A 140 10.38 -8.61 5.23
N GLU A 141 9.96 -9.22 4.14
CA GLU A 141 10.82 -10.02 3.28
C GLU A 141 11.73 -9.16 2.37
N MET A 142 11.42 -7.87 2.22
CA MET A 142 12.23 -6.89 1.48
C MET A 142 13.21 -6.12 2.39
N ARG A 143 13.57 -6.65 3.56
CA ARG A 143 14.40 -5.93 4.56
C ARG A 143 15.77 -5.48 4.04
N ASP A 144 16.35 -6.27 3.14
CA ASP A 144 17.70 -6.08 2.59
C ASP A 144 17.63 -5.50 1.15
N TYR A 145 16.60 -4.70 0.87
CA TYR A 145 16.37 -4.10 -0.44
C TYR A 145 17.55 -3.17 -0.84
N ASP A 146 18.10 -3.37 -2.03
CA ASP A 146 19.19 -2.58 -2.59
C ASP A 146 18.63 -1.45 -3.46
N PHE A 147 18.88 -0.20 -3.06
CA PHE A 147 18.44 0.98 -3.81
C PHE A 147 19.48 1.45 -4.84
N GLU A 148 20.75 1.05 -4.71
CA GLU A 148 21.84 1.54 -5.57
C GLU A 148 21.77 0.99 -7.00
N SER A 149 21.28 -0.24 -7.14
CA SER A 149 21.10 -0.91 -8.43
C SER A 149 19.66 -0.84 -8.95
N ASP A 150 18.82 -0.01 -8.34
CA ASP A 150 17.41 0.05 -8.65
C ASP A 150 17.10 0.95 -9.85
N ARG A 151 16.02 0.64 -10.57
CA ARG A 151 15.55 1.44 -11.72
C ARG A 151 14.63 2.60 -11.30
N TYR A 152 14.30 2.70 -10.02
CA TYR A 152 13.50 3.78 -9.45
C TYR A 152 14.42 4.73 -8.70
N GLU A 153 14.19 6.02 -8.86
CA GLU A 153 14.98 7.04 -8.15
C GLU A 153 14.65 7.10 -6.65
N SER A 154 13.58 6.42 -6.22
CA SER A 154 13.17 6.39 -4.82
C SER A 154 12.39 5.13 -4.44
N GLY A 155 12.52 4.72 -3.18
CA GLY A 155 11.70 3.67 -2.60
C GLY A 155 10.21 4.00 -2.59
N THR A 156 9.85 5.29 -2.55
CA THR A 156 8.44 5.72 -2.68
C THR A 156 7.90 5.35 -4.06
N MET A 157 8.66 5.62 -5.14
CA MET A 157 8.20 5.31 -6.49
C MET A 157 8.19 3.79 -6.75
N LYS A 158 9.16 3.04 -6.22
CA LYS A 158 9.11 1.57 -6.18
C LYS A 158 7.83 1.08 -5.51
N GLY A 159 7.52 1.63 -4.34
CA GLY A 159 6.30 1.30 -3.59
C GLY A 159 5.04 1.60 -4.41
N ILE A 160 4.92 2.78 -5.01
CA ILE A 160 3.78 3.14 -5.88
C ILE A 160 3.61 2.12 -7.00
N PHE A 161 4.70 1.77 -7.70
CA PHE A 161 4.66 0.77 -8.76
C PHE A 161 4.18 -0.59 -8.24
N ASP A 162 4.74 -1.08 -7.13
CA ASP A 162 4.32 -2.33 -6.47
C ASP A 162 2.84 -2.34 -6.11
N HIS A 163 2.35 -1.23 -5.57
CA HIS A 163 0.93 -1.09 -5.21
C HIS A 163 0.02 -1.15 -6.45
N ILE A 164 0.42 -0.53 -7.57
CA ILE A 164 -0.31 -0.63 -8.86
C ILE A 164 -0.34 -2.10 -9.32
N ARG A 165 0.79 -2.81 -9.23
CA ARG A 165 0.88 -4.23 -9.60
C ARG A 165 0.06 -5.13 -8.69
N CYS A 166 -0.10 -4.79 -7.42
CA CYS A 166 -1.07 -5.45 -6.55
C CYS A 166 -2.53 -5.24 -7.03
N VAL A 167 -2.88 -4.05 -7.52
CA VAL A 167 -4.21 -3.79 -8.09
C VAL A 167 -4.42 -4.59 -9.38
N ASP A 168 -3.39 -4.71 -10.23
CA ASP A 168 -3.41 -5.59 -11.42
C ASP A 168 -3.71 -7.04 -11.04
N LEU A 169 -3.03 -7.54 -10.01
CA LEU A 169 -3.27 -8.89 -9.49
C LEU A 169 -4.71 -9.05 -9.00
N LEU A 170 -5.22 -8.12 -8.19
CA LEU A 170 -6.60 -8.14 -7.73
C LEU A 170 -7.60 -8.18 -8.89
N GLN A 171 -7.42 -7.36 -9.92
CA GLN A 171 -8.31 -7.33 -11.09
C GLN A 171 -8.29 -8.62 -11.92
N SER A 172 -7.17 -9.36 -11.90
CA SER A 172 -7.04 -10.63 -12.62
C SER A 172 -7.80 -11.79 -11.94
N LEU A 173 -8.17 -11.66 -10.66
CA LEU A 173 -8.88 -12.70 -9.93
C LEU A 173 -10.37 -12.72 -10.33
N GLU A 174 -10.85 -13.86 -10.83
CA GLU A 174 -12.23 -14.00 -11.32
C GLU A 174 -13.29 -13.61 -10.27
N GLN A 175 -13.00 -13.89 -9.01
CA GLN A 175 -13.85 -13.61 -7.86
C GLN A 175 -13.85 -12.15 -7.41
N VAL A 176 -12.95 -11.30 -7.90
CA VAL A 176 -12.89 -9.86 -7.55
C VAL A 176 -13.76 -9.03 -8.47
N ASP A 177 -14.51 -8.11 -7.89
CA ASP A 177 -15.25 -7.07 -8.60
C ASP A 177 -14.31 -5.89 -8.92
N PRO A 178 -13.94 -5.67 -10.20
CA PRO A 178 -12.99 -4.62 -10.56
C PRO A 178 -13.50 -3.21 -10.26
N GLU A 179 -14.81 -3.03 -10.08
CA GLU A 179 -15.41 -1.74 -9.72
C GLU A 179 -15.50 -1.51 -8.21
N ARG A 180 -14.96 -2.43 -7.39
CA ARG A 180 -14.98 -2.33 -5.92
C ARG A 180 -13.62 -2.68 -5.31
N ILE A 181 -12.59 -2.00 -5.78
CA ILE A 181 -11.23 -2.08 -5.23
C ILE A 181 -10.94 -0.80 -4.44
N GLY A 182 -10.48 -0.93 -3.20
CA GLY A 182 -10.01 0.19 -2.38
C GLY A 182 -8.60 -0.02 -1.84
N VAL A 183 -8.06 1.01 -1.20
CA VAL A 183 -6.77 0.98 -0.50
C VAL A 183 -6.91 1.51 0.92
N ILE A 184 -6.21 0.90 1.87
CA ILE A 184 -6.15 1.34 3.27
C ILE A 184 -4.75 1.14 3.85
N GLY A 185 -4.31 2.08 4.67
CA GLY A 185 -3.08 1.90 5.43
C GLY A 185 -2.93 2.87 6.59
N HIS A 186 -1.95 2.57 7.46
CA HIS A 186 -1.63 3.37 8.63
C HIS A 186 -0.18 3.87 8.61
N SER A 187 0.04 5.15 8.98
CA SER A 187 1.36 5.78 8.99
C SER A 187 2.03 5.68 7.62
N LEU A 188 3.14 4.94 7.46
CA LEU A 188 3.74 4.61 6.16
C LEU A 188 2.69 4.12 5.14
N GLY A 189 1.83 3.19 5.53
CA GLY A 189 0.77 2.68 4.67
C GLY A 189 -0.31 3.73 4.38
N GLY A 190 -0.53 4.68 5.28
CA GLY A 190 -1.45 5.78 5.07
C GLY A 190 -0.93 6.77 4.02
N HIS A 191 0.36 7.13 4.08
CA HIS A 191 1.02 7.92 3.04
C HIS A 191 0.92 7.22 1.69
N ASN A 192 1.32 5.94 1.64
CA ASN A 192 1.30 5.16 0.40
C ASN A 192 -0.11 4.98 -0.17
N SER A 193 -1.15 4.90 0.67
CA SER A 193 -2.56 4.86 0.21
C SER A 193 -2.92 6.10 -0.60
N MET A 194 -2.44 7.28 -0.20
CA MET A 194 -2.64 8.52 -0.95
C MET A 194 -1.77 8.56 -2.20
N PHE A 195 -0.52 8.11 -2.11
CA PHE A 195 0.42 8.15 -3.22
C PHE A 195 -0.02 7.24 -4.37
N VAL A 196 -0.34 5.97 -4.11
CA VAL A 196 -0.84 5.07 -5.17
C VAL A 196 -2.13 5.61 -5.80
N ALA A 197 -3.01 6.21 -5.00
CA ALA A 197 -4.26 6.77 -5.50
C ALA A 197 -4.07 7.98 -6.42
N ALA A 198 -2.93 8.66 -6.37
CA ALA A 198 -2.59 9.69 -7.34
C ALA A 198 -2.29 9.10 -8.73
N PHE A 199 -1.80 7.86 -8.79
CA PHE A 199 -1.38 7.18 -10.03
C PHE A 199 -2.37 6.11 -10.53
N ASP A 200 -3.24 5.57 -9.68
CA ASP A 200 -4.17 4.49 -10.04
C ASP A 200 -5.64 4.84 -9.79
N THR A 201 -6.34 5.21 -10.86
CA THR A 201 -7.76 5.60 -10.82
C THR A 201 -8.72 4.41 -10.62
N ARG A 202 -8.22 3.18 -10.58
CA ARG A 202 -9.06 1.99 -10.34
C ARG A 202 -9.46 1.87 -8.87
N LEU A 203 -8.72 2.51 -7.98
CA LEU A 203 -9.03 2.61 -6.55
C LEU A 203 -10.24 3.52 -6.31
N LYS A 204 -11.34 2.95 -5.81
CA LYS A 204 -12.62 3.65 -5.61
C LYS A 204 -12.76 4.25 -4.21
N VAL A 205 -11.99 3.74 -3.24
CA VAL A 205 -11.99 4.21 -1.84
C VAL A 205 -10.55 4.23 -1.34
N ILE A 206 -10.18 5.33 -0.68
CA ILE A 206 -8.84 5.57 -0.16
C ILE A 206 -8.97 5.87 1.33
N VAL A 207 -8.29 5.09 2.18
CA VAL A 207 -8.31 5.30 3.63
C VAL A 207 -6.87 5.50 4.12
N SER A 208 -6.53 6.75 4.42
CA SER A 208 -5.26 7.12 5.05
C SER A 208 -5.46 7.36 6.55
N SER A 209 -4.80 6.54 7.38
CA SER A 209 -4.79 6.70 8.84
C SER A 209 -3.44 7.22 9.31
N CYS A 210 -3.41 8.44 9.87
CA CYS A 210 -2.17 9.09 10.32
C CYS A 210 -1.06 9.13 9.26
N GLY A 211 -1.45 9.19 7.98
CA GLY A 211 -0.54 9.15 6.84
C GLY A 211 -0.64 10.40 5.99
N TRP A 212 -0.82 11.56 6.61
CA TRP A 212 -0.70 12.84 5.92
C TRP A 212 -0.30 13.95 6.88
N THR A 213 0.65 14.77 6.43
CA THR A 213 0.99 16.06 7.01
C THR A 213 1.61 16.91 5.91
N GLN A 214 1.31 18.21 5.89
CA GLN A 214 1.95 19.10 4.93
C GLN A 214 3.44 19.20 5.26
N PHE A 215 4.31 19.13 4.25
CA PHE A 215 5.75 19.21 4.46
C PHE A 215 6.20 20.49 5.17
N GLU A 216 5.46 21.59 5.07
CA GLU A 216 5.71 22.81 5.83
C GLU A 216 5.61 22.58 7.35
N TYR A 217 4.68 21.75 7.79
CA TYR A 217 4.41 21.44 9.19
C TYR A 217 5.00 20.11 9.66
N TYR A 218 5.74 19.38 8.81
CA TYR A 218 6.40 18.15 9.20
C TYR A 218 7.51 18.44 10.21
N ASP A 219 7.39 17.89 11.41
CA ASP A 219 8.40 17.97 12.45
C ASP A 219 8.31 16.74 13.35
N ILE A 220 9.40 15.97 13.45
CA ILE A 220 9.52 14.83 14.38
C ILE A 220 10.24 15.21 15.68
N GLY A 221 10.41 16.51 15.91
CA GLY A 221 11.13 17.06 17.04
C GLY A 221 12.65 16.91 16.90
N PRO A 222 13.38 16.90 18.04
CA PRO A 222 14.84 16.83 18.06
C PRO A 222 15.44 15.64 17.31
N SER A 223 14.67 14.55 17.14
CA SER A 223 15.11 13.38 16.37
C SER A 223 15.38 13.67 14.90
N SER A 224 14.89 14.79 14.36
CA SER A 224 15.17 15.21 12.98
C SER A 224 16.66 15.48 12.72
N GLU A 225 17.43 15.84 13.74
CA GLU A 225 18.89 16.04 13.65
C GLU A 225 19.62 14.76 13.23
N LEU A 226 19.11 13.58 13.65
CA LEU A 226 19.67 12.27 13.29
C LEU A 226 19.59 11.99 11.78
N TYR A 227 18.74 12.72 11.07
CA TYR A 227 18.49 12.54 9.65
C TYR A 227 18.97 13.73 8.81
N GLY A 228 19.78 14.64 9.36
CA GLY A 228 20.29 15.80 8.62
C GLY A 228 19.30 16.97 8.51
N GLY A 229 18.25 16.98 9.34
CA GLY A 229 17.34 18.11 9.48
C GLY A 229 15.87 17.70 9.39
N ARG A 230 14.99 18.71 9.37
CA ARG A 230 13.54 18.55 9.51
C ARG A 230 12.91 17.55 8.53
N LEU A 231 13.33 17.60 7.26
CA LEU A 231 12.85 16.68 6.20
C LEU A 231 13.74 15.46 6.00
N GLY A 232 14.85 15.37 6.73
CA GLY A 232 15.76 14.22 6.73
C GLY A 232 15.07 12.86 6.83
N PRO A 233 14.06 12.67 7.70
CA PRO A 233 13.35 11.40 7.80
C PRO A 233 12.64 10.99 6.50
N TRP A 234 12.29 11.94 5.63
CA TRP A 234 11.76 11.69 4.28
C TRP A 234 12.84 11.59 3.23
N ALA A 235 13.97 12.28 3.42
CA ALA A 235 15.14 12.28 2.55
C ALA A 235 16.03 11.05 2.76
N GLN A 236 15.44 9.86 2.72
CA GLN A 236 16.12 8.55 2.75
C GLN A 236 15.79 7.78 1.47
N ASP A 237 16.67 6.90 1.02
CA ASP A 237 16.49 6.12 -0.22
C ASP A 237 15.19 5.34 -0.25
N LYS A 238 14.83 4.72 0.88
CA LYS A 238 13.54 4.02 1.05
C LYS A 238 12.31 4.92 0.94
N TYR A 239 12.47 6.24 0.89
CA TYR A 239 11.39 7.21 0.77
C TYR A 239 11.61 8.12 -0.44
N MET A 240 12.13 9.33 -0.26
CA MET A 240 12.31 10.34 -1.32
C MET A 240 13.70 10.97 -1.15
N PRO A 241 14.78 10.32 -1.61
CA PRO A 241 16.13 10.84 -1.44
C PRO A 241 16.24 12.21 -2.10
N LEU A 242 16.99 13.11 -1.46
CA LEU A 242 17.30 14.42 -2.04
C LEU A 242 18.41 14.21 -3.08
N PHE A 243 18.17 14.68 -4.30
CA PHE A 243 19.20 14.79 -5.35
C PHE A 243 20.22 15.88 -5.04
#